data_AF-A0A445HP88-F1
#
_entry.id   AF-A0A445HP88-F1
#
_cell.length_a   1.000
_cell.length_b   1.000
_cell.length_c   1.000
_cell.angle_alpha   90.00
_cell.angle_beta   90.00
_cell.angle_gamma   90.00
#
_symmetry.space_group_name_H-M   'P 1'
#
loop_
_entity.id
_entity.type
_entity.pdbx_description
1 polymer ?
#
loop_
_entity_poly.entity_id
_entity_poly.type
_entity_poly.pdbx_seq_one_letter_code
_entity_poly.pdbx_strand_id
1 'polypeptide(L)'
;TCHFPFILLCQKAITVVDPLNGDSFIKVAEVDETGIQPFVESLSSCPKHGVHNPFKAPQRYLMFGAHMLSLPKVSDFFTMLIQRVSPKSYQQAFGEVYVTQKFLENFCGEQIYQNKTH
;
A
#
# COMPACT_ATOMS: atom_id res chain seq x y z
N THR A 1 -0.94 15.16 -12.44
CA THR A 1 -1.32 13.79 -12.82
C THR A 1 -0.07 13.06 -13.24
N CYS A 2 0.51 12.23 -12.39
CA CYS A 2 1.65 11.39 -12.78
C CYS A 2 1.10 10.28 -13.68
N HIS A 3 1.24 10.41 -14.99
CA HIS A 3 1.09 9.29 -15.90
C HIS A 3 2.24 8.32 -15.62
N PHE A 4 1.93 7.14 -15.09
CA PHE A 4 2.88 6.04 -14.92
C PHE A 4 2.75 5.14 -16.16
N PRO A 5 3.64 5.22 -17.18
CA PRO A 5 3.69 4.23 -18.24
C PRO A 5 4.50 3.04 -17.72
N PHE A 6 4.02 2.36 -16.68
CA PHE A 6 4.78 1.33 -15.96
C PHE A 6 4.60 -0.09 -16.51
N ILE A 7 3.88 -0.24 -17.63
CA ILE A 7 3.39 -1.54 -18.08
C ILE A 7 4.48 -2.39 -18.79
N LEU A 8 5.69 -1.88 -19.03
CA LEU A 8 6.69 -2.60 -19.84
C LEU A 8 8.07 -2.79 -19.20
N LEU A 9 8.13 -3.07 -17.89
CA LEU A 9 9.41 -3.46 -17.24
C LEU A 9 9.49 -4.92 -16.81
N CYS A 10 8.42 -5.69 -16.92
CA CYS A 10 8.41 -7.05 -16.40
C CYS A 10 8.85 -8.07 -17.46
N GLN A 11 10.09 -8.53 -17.36
CA GLN A 11 10.63 -9.60 -18.23
C GLN A 11 10.59 -10.97 -17.54
N LYS A 12 10.47 -11.02 -16.21
CA LYS A 12 10.53 -12.26 -15.42
C LYS A 12 9.51 -12.24 -14.28
N ALA A 13 8.86 -13.38 -14.06
CA ALA A 13 7.92 -13.56 -12.97
C ALA A 13 8.45 -14.58 -11.96
N ILE A 14 8.43 -14.22 -10.68
CA ILE A 14 8.62 -15.18 -9.58
C ILE A 14 7.29 -15.85 -9.29
N THR A 15 7.32 -17.17 -9.10
CA THR A 15 6.15 -17.92 -8.64
C THR A 15 6.23 -18.08 -7.12
N VAL A 16 5.22 -17.56 -6.43
CA VAL A 16 5.01 -17.84 -5.01
C VAL A 16 4.17 -19.11 -4.90
N VAL A 17 4.60 -20.03 -4.05
CA VAL A 17 3.89 -21.27 -3.76
C VAL A 17 2.92 -21.06 -2.60
N ASP A 18 1.81 -21.78 -2.62
CA ASP A 18 0.87 -21.83 -1.53
C ASP A 18 1.50 -22.58 -0.35
N PRO A 19 1.68 -21.93 0.81
CA PRO A 19 2.33 -22.53 1.97
C PRO A 19 1.52 -23.67 2.61
N LEU A 20 0.25 -23.86 2.27
CA LEU A 20 -0.59 -24.93 2.83
C LEU A 20 -0.53 -26.24 2.03
N ASN A 21 -0.23 -26.18 0.73
CA ASN A 21 -0.24 -27.37 -0.13
C ASN A 21 0.92 -27.45 -1.14
N GLY A 22 1.70 -26.38 -1.31
CA GLY A 22 2.84 -26.30 -2.22
C GLY A 22 2.49 -25.91 -3.66
N ASP A 23 1.20 -25.68 -3.98
CA ASP A 23 0.77 -25.37 -5.34
C ASP A 23 1.24 -23.99 -5.78
N SER A 24 1.56 -23.85 -7.06
CA SER A 24 1.87 -22.54 -7.65
C SER A 24 0.59 -21.72 -7.83
N PHE A 25 0.42 -20.64 -7.05
CA PHE A 25 -0.85 -19.88 -7.02
C PHE A 25 -0.72 -18.36 -7.27
N ILE A 26 0.47 -17.75 -7.12
CA ILE A 26 0.68 -16.32 -7.38
C ILE A 26 1.93 -16.13 -8.25
N LYS A 27 1.80 -15.35 -9.33
CA LYS A 27 2.92 -14.88 -10.15
C LYS A 27 3.16 -13.41 -9.86
N VAL A 28 4.36 -13.09 -9.37
CA VAL A 28 4.78 -11.72 -9.04
C VAL A 28 5.78 -11.25 -10.07
N ALA A 29 5.57 -10.07 -10.62
CA ALA A 29 6.51 -9.39 -11.49
C ALA A 29 7.81 -9.11 -10.74
N GLU A 30 8.92 -9.70 -11.20
CA GLU A 30 10.26 -9.42 -10.67
C GLU A 30 10.89 -8.32 -11.51
N VAL A 31 11.48 -7.33 -10.83
CA VAL A 31 12.29 -6.28 -11.45
C VAL A 31 13.74 -6.68 -11.26
N ASP A 32 14.46 -6.82 -12.36
CA ASP A 32 15.89 -7.11 -12.36
C ASP A 32 16.70 -5.81 -12.22
N GLU A 33 18.02 -5.93 -12.05
CA GLU A 33 18.91 -4.77 -11.88
C GLU A 33 18.82 -3.77 -13.04
N THR A 34 18.58 -4.26 -14.27
CA THR A 34 18.46 -3.41 -15.46
C THR A 34 17.13 -2.64 -15.51
N GLY A 35 16.08 -3.16 -14.86
CA GLY A 35 14.76 -2.54 -14.76
C GLY A 35 14.59 -1.51 -13.64
N ILE A 36 15.61 -1.24 -12.82
CA ILE A 36 15.51 -0.33 -11.66
C ILE A 36 15.52 1.15 -12.06
N GLN A 37 16.22 1.52 -13.14
CA GLN A 37 16.47 2.91 -13.51
C GLN A 37 15.20 3.79 -13.61
N PRO A 38 14.08 3.34 -14.18
CA PRO A 38 12.84 4.13 -14.21
C PRO A 38 12.25 4.44 -12.82
N PHE A 39 12.46 3.57 -11.85
CA PHE A 39 12.06 3.83 -10.45
C PHE A 39 12.94 4.90 -9.82
N VAL A 40 14.25 4.89 -10.10
CA VAL A 40 15.20 5.91 -9.62
C VAL A 40 14.83 7.28 -10.17
N GLU A 41 14.52 7.36 -11.46
CA GLU A 41 14.10 8.60 -12.12
C GLU A 41 12.76 9.10 -11.57
N SER A 42 11.78 8.20 -11.39
CA SER A 42 10.51 8.53 -10.77
C SER A 42 10.68 9.06 -9.35
N LEU A 43 11.51 8.44 -8.52
CA LEU A 43 11.79 8.89 -7.16
C LEU A 43 12.54 10.24 -7.17
N SER A 44 13.49 10.41 -8.08
CA SER A 44 14.26 11.65 -8.23
C SER A 44 13.42 12.83 -8.73
N SER A 45 12.31 12.56 -9.44
CA SER A 45 11.34 13.58 -9.85
C SER A 45 10.56 14.20 -8.68
N CYS A 46 10.56 13.54 -7.52
CA CYS A 46 9.93 14.08 -6.31
C CYS A 46 10.78 15.23 -5.75
N PRO A 47 10.25 16.47 -5.66
CA PRO A 47 11.02 17.59 -5.17
C PRO A 47 11.35 17.45 -3.68
N LYS A 48 12.46 18.05 -3.23
CA LYS A 48 12.95 17.94 -1.83
C LYS A 48 11.94 18.41 -0.79
N HIS A 49 11.10 19.40 -1.10
CA HIS A 49 10.02 19.90 -0.24
C HIS A 49 8.74 19.05 -0.30
N GLY A 50 8.80 17.89 -0.96
CA GLY A 50 7.70 16.97 -1.14
C GLY A 50 6.67 17.42 -2.18
N VAL A 51 5.83 16.47 -2.54
CA VAL A 51 4.66 16.69 -3.41
C VAL A 51 3.50 17.37 -2.68
N HIS A 52 3.55 17.43 -1.35
CA HIS A 52 2.69 18.24 -0.47
C HIS A 52 3.42 18.54 0.84
N ASN A 53 3.04 19.61 1.52
CA ASN A 53 3.51 20.02 2.84
C ASN A 53 2.48 20.99 3.47
N PRO A 54 2.67 21.50 4.70
CA PRO A 54 1.69 22.39 5.35
C PRO A 54 1.32 23.65 4.53
N PHE A 55 2.22 24.12 3.66
CA PHE A 55 2.02 25.31 2.83
C PHE A 55 1.77 24.98 1.34
N LYS A 56 1.82 23.71 0.94
CA LYS A 56 1.67 23.26 -0.45
C LYS A 56 0.76 22.04 -0.50
N ALA A 57 -0.40 22.19 -1.12
CA ALA A 57 -1.42 21.13 -1.25
C ALA A 57 -1.81 20.46 0.10
N PRO A 58 -2.18 21.23 1.15
CA PRO A 58 -2.51 20.70 2.48
C PRO A 58 -3.74 19.78 2.48
N GLN A 59 -4.66 19.91 1.52
CA GLN A 59 -5.82 19.01 1.36
C GLN A 59 -5.43 17.54 1.18
N ARG A 60 -4.19 17.27 0.75
CA ARG A 60 -3.70 15.90 0.59
C ARG A 60 -3.52 15.16 1.91
N TYR A 61 -3.42 15.86 3.05
CA TYR A 61 -3.45 15.21 4.36
C TYR A 61 -4.80 14.56 4.65
N LEU A 62 -5.91 15.12 4.14
CA LEU A 62 -7.26 14.61 4.32
C LEU A 62 -7.63 13.52 3.28
N MET A 63 -6.98 13.54 2.11
CA MET A 63 -7.29 12.64 0.99
C MET A 63 -6.89 11.17 1.24
N PHE A 64 -5.95 10.89 2.16
CA PHE A 64 -5.37 9.55 2.35
C PHE A 64 -6.06 8.68 3.42
N GLY A 65 -7.35 8.92 3.70
CA GLY A 65 -8.09 8.22 4.76
C GLY A 65 -8.26 6.70 4.57
N ALA A 66 -8.42 5.99 5.70
CA ALA A 66 -8.55 4.53 5.79
C ALA A 66 -9.91 3.94 5.38
N HIS A 67 -10.81 4.73 4.78
CA HIS A 67 -12.23 4.39 4.70
C HIS A 67 -12.49 3.00 4.08
N MET A 68 -11.75 2.64 3.02
CA MET A 68 -11.93 1.36 2.36
C MET A 68 -11.63 0.15 3.26
N LEU A 69 -10.61 0.22 4.13
CA LEU A 69 -10.28 -0.88 5.04
C LEU A 69 -11.32 -1.06 6.16
N SER A 70 -12.12 -0.03 6.45
CA SER A 70 -13.22 -0.13 7.41
C SER A 70 -14.43 -0.92 6.90
N LEU A 71 -14.53 -1.13 5.58
CA LEU A 71 -15.63 -1.88 4.98
C LEU A 71 -15.46 -3.38 5.29
N PRO A 72 -16.46 -4.06 5.89
CA PRO A 72 -16.31 -5.46 6.31
C PRO A 72 -15.86 -6.39 5.19
N LYS A 73 -16.38 -6.22 3.98
CA LYS A 73 -15.99 -7.03 2.81
C LYS A 73 -14.53 -6.85 2.41
N VAL A 74 -14.01 -5.64 2.53
CA VAL A 74 -12.61 -5.33 2.18
C VAL A 74 -11.68 -5.85 3.27
N SER A 75 -12.06 -5.64 4.54
CA SER A 75 -11.32 -6.15 5.69
C SER A 75 -11.22 -7.69 5.67
N ASP A 76 -12.33 -8.37 5.40
CA ASP A 76 -12.39 -9.82 5.29
C ASP A 76 -11.55 -10.34 4.11
N PHE A 77 -11.64 -9.68 2.95
CA PHE A 77 -10.81 -10.00 1.78
C PHE A 77 -9.31 -9.95 2.12
N PHE A 78 -8.84 -8.86 2.75
CA PHE A 78 -7.43 -8.75 3.12
C PHE A 78 -7.03 -9.73 4.22
N THR A 79 -7.92 -10.01 5.16
CA THR A 79 -7.69 -11.00 6.22
C THR A 79 -7.46 -12.38 5.60
N MET A 80 -8.34 -12.81 4.70
CA MET A 80 -8.20 -14.08 3.98
C MET A 80 -6.97 -14.11 3.08
N LEU A 81 -6.67 -13.01 2.37
CA LEU A 81 -5.48 -12.90 1.54
C LEU A 81 -4.20 -13.10 2.37
N ILE A 82 -4.11 -12.44 3.55
CA ILE A 82 -2.99 -12.62 4.48
C ILE A 82 -2.87 -14.08 4.91
N GLN A 83 -3.97 -14.73 5.29
CA GLN A 83 -3.93 -16.14 5.69
C GLN A 83 -3.41 -17.06 4.58
N ARG A 84 -3.71 -16.75 3.31
CA ARG A 84 -3.27 -17.54 2.16
C ARG A 84 -1.78 -17.37 1.84
N VAL A 85 -1.21 -16.19 2.06
CA VAL A 85 0.23 -15.93 1.80
C VAL A 85 1.11 -16.09 3.04
N SER A 86 0.53 -16.01 4.23
CA SER A 86 1.19 -16.09 5.55
C SER A 86 0.28 -16.84 6.53
N PRO A 87 0.35 -18.18 6.58
CA PRO A 87 -0.57 -19.00 7.36
C PRO A 87 -0.58 -18.63 8.84
N LYS A 88 -1.73 -18.12 9.29
CA LYS A 88 -2.02 -17.76 10.68
C LYS A 88 -3.52 -17.84 10.93
N SER A 89 -3.94 -17.76 12.19
CA SER A 89 -5.38 -17.76 12.50
C SER A 89 -6.07 -16.53 11.91
N TYR A 90 -7.38 -16.64 11.65
CA TYR A 90 -8.15 -15.52 11.12
C TYR A 90 -8.03 -14.30 12.03
N GLN A 91 -8.10 -14.51 13.36
CA GLN A 91 -7.97 -13.45 14.35
C GLN A 91 -6.60 -12.76 14.31
N GLN A 92 -5.52 -13.52 14.08
CA GLN A 92 -4.18 -12.94 13.92
C GLN A 92 -4.07 -12.10 12.64
N ALA A 93 -4.55 -12.62 11.51
CA ALA A 93 -4.56 -11.90 10.24
C ALA A 93 -5.47 -10.66 10.28
N PHE A 94 -6.66 -10.78 10.89
CA PHE A 94 -7.58 -9.67 11.10
C PHE A 94 -6.96 -8.59 12.00
N GLY A 95 -6.19 -9.00 13.01
CA GLY A 95 -5.42 -8.08 13.85
C GLY A 95 -4.48 -7.19 13.04
N GLU A 96 -3.80 -7.73 12.02
CA GLU A 96 -2.94 -6.95 11.11
C GLU A 96 -3.77 -5.91 10.34
N VAL A 97 -4.88 -6.33 9.73
CA VAL A 97 -5.78 -5.43 8.98
C VAL A 97 -6.35 -4.34 9.89
N TYR A 98 -6.80 -4.69 11.09
CA TYR A 98 -7.36 -3.77 12.07
C TYR A 98 -6.36 -2.73 12.54
N VAL A 99 -5.13 -3.14 12.87
CA VAL A 99 -4.06 -2.21 13.30
C VAL A 99 -3.69 -1.26 12.15
N THR A 100 -3.60 -1.76 10.91
CA THR A 100 -3.35 -0.90 9.74
C THR A 100 -4.49 0.10 9.51
N GLN A 101 -5.74 -0.33 9.62
CA GLN A 101 -6.89 0.58 9.53
C GLN A 101 -6.79 1.69 10.58
N LYS A 102 -6.56 1.32 11.85
CA LYS A 102 -6.44 2.30 12.95
C LYS A 102 -5.28 3.25 12.76
N PHE A 103 -4.15 2.76 12.28
CA PHE A 103 -3.02 3.62 11.91
C PHE A 103 -3.44 4.65 10.86
N LEU A 104 -4.05 4.23 9.76
CA LEU A 104 -4.47 5.14 8.70
C LEU A 104 -5.58 6.12 9.16
N GLU A 105 -6.49 5.71 10.03
CA GLU A 105 -7.49 6.61 10.64
C GLU A 105 -6.81 7.72 11.45
N ASN A 106 -5.83 7.35 12.28
CA ASN A 106 -5.10 8.30 13.13
C ASN A 106 -4.20 9.25 12.34
N PHE A 107 -3.59 8.79 11.25
CA PHE A 107 -2.58 9.54 10.50
C PHE A 107 -3.09 10.21 9.22
N CYS A 108 -4.35 9.97 8.81
CA CYS A 108 -4.92 10.56 7.60
C CYS A 108 -6.33 11.14 7.78
N GLY A 109 -6.87 11.19 9.01
CA GLY A 109 -8.18 11.76 9.33
C GLY A 109 -8.18 13.27 9.62
N GLU A 110 -9.38 13.87 9.70
CA GLU A 110 -9.61 15.30 10.02
C GLU A 110 -8.94 15.78 11.33
N GLN A 111 -8.62 14.85 12.23
CA GLN A 111 -7.97 15.14 13.52
C GLN A 111 -6.60 15.83 13.37
N ILE A 112 -5.94 15.70 12.22
CA ILE A 112 -4.66 16.39 11.95
C ILE A 112 -4.87 17.86 11.58
N TYR A 113 -6.02 18.21 10.98
CA TYR A 113 -6.30 19.60 10.59
C TYR A 113 -6.81 20.43 11.77
N GLN A 114 -7.63 19.83 12.65
CA GLN A 114 -8.21 20.52 13.82
C GLN A 114 -7.16 20.93 14.87
N ASN A 115 -6.04 20.21 14.98
CA ASN A 115 -4.95 20.52 15.93
C ASN A 115 -3.98 21.62 15.46
N LYS A 116 -4.19 22.23 14.29
CA LYS A 116 -3.33 23.30 13.74
C LYS A 116 -3.98 24.70 13.71
N THR A 117 -5.18 24.84 14.26
CA THR A 117 -5.94 26.10 14.32
C THR A 117 -5.92 26.79 15.70
N HIS A 118 -4.89 26.52 16.52
CA HIS A 118 -4.59 27.27 17.75
C HIS A 118 -3.29 28.07 17.59
#